data_AF-E9D586-F1
#
_entry.id   AF-E9D586-F1
#
_cell.length_a   1.000
_cell.length_b   1.000
_cell.length_c   1.000
_cell.angle_alpha   90.00
_cell.angle_beta   90.00
_cell.angle_gamma   90.00
#
_symmetry.space_group_name_H-M   'P 1'
#
loop_
_entity.id
_entity.type
_entity.pdbx_description
1 polymer ?
#
loop_
_entity_poly.entity_id
_entity_poly.type
_entity_poly.pdbx_seq_one_letter_code
_entity_poly.pdbx_strand_id
1 'polypeptide(L)'
;MGAGGSKLSETSGGSRHVFRSETPVQFSQNLVESLQSSSETDSSRAQTIELHIQNRVAEELKRIQARETQTLADLEQRLAETTQSSAFTDQSTSLDAPRVPFAGPETAGFPQDLDQDAARRELSSQQVALEIEALREKLAARRKVKEVDAGVEKAREDVVNCLRGKEKRPLDCWAEVDTFKKEVARLEKDWVKKVIG
;
A
#
# COMPACT_ATOMS: atom_id res chain seq x y z
N MET A 1 -13.29 24.26 -69.97
CA MET A 1 -13.21 25.40 -69.03
C MET A 1 -14.49 25.38 -68.21
N GLY A 2 -14.56 25.31 -66.89
CA GLY A 2 -13.56 25.31 -65.82
C GLY A 2 -14.18 24.73 -64.54
N ALA A 3 -13.32 24.30 -63.63
CA ALA A 3 -13.66 23.81 -62.30
C ALA A 3 -13.84 24.96 -61.30
N GLY A 4 -14.54 24.68 -60.19
CA GLY A 4 -14.54 25.48 -58.97
C GLY A 4 -15.96 25.56 -58.38
N GLY A 5 -16.23 25.21 -57.13
CA GLY A 5 -15.40 24.85 -55.98
C GLY A 5 -16.24 25.08 -54.73
N SER A 6 -16.63 24.01 -54.03
CA SER A 6 -17.43 24.09 -52.80
C SER A 6 -16.58 24.66 -51.68
N LYS A 7 -16.91 25.88 -51.21
CA LYS A 7 -16.38 26.41 -49.96
C LYS A 7 -17.29 25.97 -48.81
N LEU A 8 -16.84 24.99 -48.02
CA LEU A 8 -17.22 24.89 -46.62
C LEU A 8 -16.54 26.06 -45.91
N SER A 9 -17.33 27.05 -45.52
CA SER A 9 -16.89 28.18 -44.71
C SER A 9 -16.60 27.70 -43.29
N GLU A 10 -15.32 27.51 -42.99
CA GLU A 10 -14.79 27.46 -41.63
C GLU A 10 -14.76 28.90 -41.08
N THR A 11 -15.55 29.18 -40.03
CA THR A 11 -15.34 30.35 -39.17
C THR A 11 -15.11 29.87 -37.75
N SER A 12 -13.85 29.98 -37.35
CA SER A 12 -13.29 30.04 -36.00
C SER A 12 -14.26 30.44 -34.88
N GLY A 13 -14.22 29.65 -33.81
CA GLY A 13 -14.94 29.83 -32.54
C GLY A 13 -15.39 28.49 -32.01
N GLY A 14 -14.50 27.76 -31.32
CA GLY A 14 -14.69 26.37 -30.90
C GLY A 14 -16.09 26.07 -30.36
N SER A 15 -16.94 25.51 -31.21
CA SER A 15 -18.29 25.11 -30.83
C SER A 15 -18.18 23.84 -29.99
N ARG A 16 -18.08 24.04 -28.67
CA ARG A 16 -18.20 22.98 -27.66
C ARG A 16 -19.49 22.21 -27.95
N HIS A 17 -19.37 21.01 -28.52
CA HIS A 17 -20.49 20.10 -28.66
C HIS A 17 -20.93 19.68 -27.24
N VAL A 18 -21.94 20.36 -26.71
CA VAL A 18 -22.60 19.98 -25.46
C VAL A 18 -23.65 18.94 -25.83
N PHE A 19 -23.29 17.66 -25.69
CA PHE A 19 -24.28 16.58 -25.73
C PHE A 19 -25.20 16.72 -24.52
N ARG A 20 -26.44 17.12 -24.76
CA ARG A 20 -27.51 17.04 -23.76
C ARG A 20 -28.18 15.68 -23.93
N SER A 21 -28.36 14.95 -22.84
CA SER A 21 -29.17 13.73 -22.88
C SER A 21 -30.59 14.10 -23.32
N GLU A 22 -31.08 13.48 -24.40
CA GLU A 22 -32.44 13.68 -24.91
C GLU A 22 -33.52 13.18 -23.92
N THR A 23 -33.12 12.41 -22.90
CA THR A 23 -33.98 12.05 -21.78
C THR A 23 -33.82 13.07 -20.64
N PRO A 24 -34.92 13.64 -20.11
CA PRO A 24 -34.86 14.43 -18.89
C PRO A 24 -34.26 13.57 -17.78
N VAL A 25 -33.17 14.03 -17.19
CA VAL A 25 -32.59 13.39 -16.00
C VAL A 25 -33.57 13.61 -14.86
N GLN A 26 -34.53 12.70 -14.70
CA GLN A 26 -35.46 12.72 -13.58
C GLN A 26 -34.76 12.07 -12.39
N PHE A 27 -34.32 12.91 -11.45
CA PHE A 27 -33.92 12.42 -10.15
C PHE A 27 -35.19 12.07 -9.35
N SER A 28 -35.12 11.00 -8.56
CA SER A 28 -36.22 10.68 -7.66
C SER A 28 -36.40 11.80 -6.63
N GLN A 29 -37.65 12.18 -6.36
CA GLN A 29 -37.94 13.25 -5.38
C GLN A 29 -37.32 12.94 -4.01
N ASN A 30 -37.25 11.67 -3.62
CA ASN A 30 -36.58 11.24 -2.39
C ASN A 30 -35.08 11.53 -2.38
N LEU A 31 -34.40 11.45 -3.53
CA LEU A 31 -32.97 11.75 -3.63
C LEU A 31 -32.74 13.27 -3.63
N VAL A 32 -33.62 14.03 -4.28
CA VAL A 32 -33.58 15.50 -4.24
C VAL A 32 -33.85 16.00 -2.81
N GLU A 33 -34.86 15.46 -2.12
CA GLU A 33 -35.18 15.77 -0.72
C GLU A 33 -34.02 15.39 0.21
N SER A 34 -33.37 14.24 -0.01
CA SER A 34 -32.18 13.82 0.77
C SER A 34 -30.97 14.71 0.50
N LEU A 35 -30.77 15.18 -0.73
CA LEU A 35 -29.70 16.13 -1.09
C LEU A 35 -30.00 17.56 -0.62
N GLN A 36 -31.28 17.96 -0.56
CA GLN A 36 -31.70 19.26 -0.04
C GLN A 36 -31.70 19.31 1.49
N SER A 37 -32.03 18.20 2.15
CA SER A 37 -31.99 18.08 3.61
C SER A 37 -30.59 17.76 4.15
N SER A 38 -29.74 17.07 3.37
CA SER A 38 -28.32 16.90 3.73
C SER A 38 -27.50 18.09 3.24
N SER A 39 -27.31 19.07 4.13
CA SER A 39 -26.20 20.02 4.01
C SER A 39 -24.86 19.39 4.38
N GLU A 40 -24.78 18.06 4.43
CA GLU A 40 -23.60 17.33 4.82
C GLU A 40 -22.54 17.45 3.73
N THR A 41 -21.50 18.22 4.04
CA THR A 41 -20.31 18.36 3.21
C THR A 41 -19.64 16.99 3.06
N ASP A 42 -18.84 16.81 2.01
CA ASP A 42 -18.03 15.60 1.77
C ASP A 42 -17.27 15.13 3.03
N SER A 43 -16.83 16.08 3.87
CA SER A 43 -16.19 15.81 5.17
C SER A 43 -17.08 15.04 6.15
N SER A 44 -18.37 15.38 6.28
CA SER A 44 -19.30 14.70 7.20
C SER A 44 -19.56 13.27 6.73
N ARG A 45 -19.74 13.09 5.41
CA ARG A 45 -19.90 11.76 4.80
C ARG A 45 -18.66 10.90 5.01
N ALA A 46 -17.47 11.46 4.80
CA ALA A 46 -16.20 10.77 5.03
C ALA A 46 -16.05 10.36 6.51
N GLN A 47 -16.41 11.23 7.46
CA GLN A 47 -16.37 10.93 8.89
C GLN A 47 -17.35 9.82 9.29
N THR A 48 -18.57 9.82 8.76
CA THR A 48 -19.55 8.76 9.05
C THR A 48 -19.08 7.40 8.50
N ILE A 49 -18.49 7.37 7.30
CA ILE A 49 -17.92 6.15 6.72
C ILE A 49 -16.73 5.67 7.57
N GLU A 50 -15.85 6.58 7.97
CA GLU A 50 -14.70 6.26 8.81
C GLU A 50 -15.13 5.67 10.17
N LEU A 51 -16.12 6.27 10.84
CA LEU A 51 -16.68 5.72 12.08
C LEU A 51 -17.30 4.34 11.89
N HIS A 52 -18.00 4.12 10.78
CA HIS A 52 -18.56 2.80 10.47
C HIS A 52 -17.46 1.75 10.24
N ILE A 53 -16.38 2.11 9.55
CA ILE A 53 -15.21 1.25 9.37
C ILE A 53 -14.58 0.92 10.72
N GLN A 54 -14.37 1.92 11.58
CA GLN A 54 -13.81 1.73 12.93
C GLN A 54 -14.65 0.77 13.76
N ASN A 55 -15.97 0.92 13.75
CA ASN A 55 -16.88 0.03 14.47
C ASN A 55 -16.76 -1.42 13.98
N ARG A 56 -16.72 -1.63 12.66
CA ARG A 56 -16.58 -2.98 12.09
C ARG A 56 -15.22 -3.60 12.40
N VAL A 57 -14.15 -2.82 12.30
CA VAL A 57 -12.80 -3.27 12.65
C VAL A 57 -12.73 -3.64 14.13
N ALA A 58 -13.31 -2.83 15.02
CA ALA A 58 -13.36 -3.11 16.45
C ALA A 58 -14.15 -4.40 16.77
N GLU A 59 -15.27 -4.64 16.08
CA GLU A 59 -16.05 -5.87 16.22
C GLU A 59 -15.25 -7.10 15.76
N GLU A 60 -14.59 -7.03 14.60
CA GLU A 60 -13.76 -8.13 14.10
C GLU A 60 -12.54 -8.38 14.99
N LEU A 61 -11.87 -7.33 15.51
CA LEU A 61 -10.77 -7.48 16.46
C LEU A 61 -11.23 -8.16 17.75
N LYS A 62 -12.40 -7.77 18.29
CA LYS A 62 -12.98 -8.41 19.48
C LYS A 62 -13.30 -9.89 19.22
N ARG A 63 -13.80 -10.21 18.03
CA ARG A 63 -14.08 -11.59 17.61
C ARG A 63 -12.80 -12.42 17.51
N ILE A 64 -11.73 -11.86 16.95
CA ILE A 64 -10.41 -12.52 16.87
C ILE A 64 -9.84 -12.74 18.27
N GLN A 65 -9.86 -11.72 19.12
CA GLN A 65 -9.38 -11.82 20.50
C GLN A 65 -10.11 -12.91 21.29
N ALA A 66 -11.44 -13.00 21.17
CA ALA A 66 -12.21 -14.06 21.84
C ALA A 66 -11.77 -15.46 21.40
N ARG A 67 -11.53 -15.66 20.09
CA ARG A 67 -11.01 -16.94 19.56
C ARG A 67 -9.62 -17.24 20.10
N GLU A 68 -8.72 -16.25 20.09
CA GLU A 68 -7.37 -16.41 20.62
C GLU A 68 -7.39 -16.79 22.11
N THR A 69 -8.19 -16.12 22.93
CA THR A 69 -8.31 -16.46 24.35
C THR A 69 -8.87 -17.86 24.57
N GLN A 70 -9.81 -18.31 23.75
CA GLN A 70 -10.33 -19.67 23.82
C GLN A 70 -9.27 -20.71 23.43
N THR A 71 -8.46 -20.42 22.40
CA THR A 71 -7.36 -21.32 22.01
C THR A 71 -6.27 -21.37 23.07
N LEU A 72 -5.95 -20.24 23.72
CA LEU A 72 -5.00 -20.22 24.83
C LEU A 72 -5.52 -21.05 26.00
N ALA A 73 -6.80 -20.92 26.36
CA ALA A 73 -7.41 -21.73 27.41
C ALA A 73 -7.40 -23.25 27.08
N ASP A 74 -7.70 -23.64 25.83
CA ASP A 74 -7.61 -25.05 25.40
C ASP A 74 -6.16 -25.57 25.47
N LEU A 75 -5.19 -24.76 25.05
CA LEU A 75 -3.77 -25.11 25.15
C LEU A 75 -3.31 -25.20 26.61
N GLU A 76 -3.74 -24.30 27.48
CA GLU A 76 -3.48 -24.36 28.92
C GLU A 76 -4.05 -25.63 29.54
N GLN A 77 -5.29 -26.01 29.17
CA GLN A 77 -5.90 -27.27 29.62
C GLN A 77 -5.13 -28.49 29.11
N ARG A 78 -4.77 -28.53 27.82
CA ARG A 78 -3.95 -29.61 27.24
C ARG A 78 -2.58 -29.71 27.89
N LEU A 79 -1.97 -28.57 28.23
CA LEU A 79 -0.70 -28.55 28.96
C LEU A 79 -0.88 -29.13 30.36
N ALA A 80 -1.93 -28.74 31.09
CA ALA A 80 -2.25 -29.29 32.40
C ALA A 80 -2.49 -30.82 32.34
N GLU A 81 -3.29 -31.30 31.39
CA GLU A 81 -3.55 -32.73 31.16
C GLU A 81 -2.27 -33.50 30.77
N THR A 82 -1.43 -32.90 29.92
CA THR A 82 -0.13 -33.47 29.54
C THR A 82 0.82 -33.53 30.72
N THR A 83 0.90 -32.48 31.55
CA THR A 83 1.75 -32.46 32.76
C THR A 83 1.33 -33.48 33.82
N GLN A 84 0.03 -33.80 33.93
CA GLN A 84 -0.42 -34.90 34.80
C GLN A 84 -0.08 -36.28 34.23
N SER A 85 -0.04 -36.40 32.90
CA SER A 85 0.35 -37.63 32.19
C SER A 85 1.86 -37.85 32.15
N SER A 86 2.66 -36.79 32.32
CA SER A 86 4.13 -36.84 32.38
C SER A 86 4.72 -36.75 33.81
N ALA A 87 3.89 -36.81 34.85
CA ALA A 87 4.31 -36.88 36.26
C ALA A 87 4.95 -38.22 36.68
N PHE A 88 5.30 -39.10 35.72
CA PHE A 88 6.16 -40.27 35.93
C PHE A 88 7.41 -40.23 35.02
N THR A 89 8.12 -39.12 34.95
CA THR A 89 9.58 -39.17 34.77
C THR A 89 10.20 -37.95 35.45
N ASP A 90 10.90 -38.25 36.53
CA ASP A 90 11.59 -37.35 37.43
C ASP A 90 12.81 -36.72 36.74
N GLN A 91 12.88 -35.39 36.70
CA GLN A 91 14.14 -34.66 36.87
C GLN A 91 13.87 -33.37 37.65
N SER A 92 13.92 -33.53 38.96
CA SER A 92 14.20 -32.46 39.91
C SER A 92 15.50 -31.70 39.56
N THR A 93 15.43 -30.39 39.36
CA THR A 93 16.39 -29.43 39.94
C THR A 93 15.75 -28.05 40.00
N SER A 94 14.98 -27.84 41.06
CA SER A 94 14.69 -26.50 41.58
C SER A 94 15.97 -25.98 42.24
N LEU A 95 16.66 -25.02 41.59
CA LEU A 95 17.60 -24.14 42.27
C LEU A 95 17.43 -22.71 41.77
N ASP A 96 16.81 -21.95 42.65
CA ASP A 96 16.79 -20.50 42.71
C ASP A 96 18.22 -19.97 42.93
N ALA A 97 18.83 -19.35 41.90
CA ALA A 97 19.94 -18.38 41.98
C ALA A 97 20.47 -17.98 40.58
N PRO A 98 20.42 -16.69 40.17
CA PRO A 98 21.21 -16.20 39.05
C PRO A 98 22.68 -16.05 39.48
N ARG A 99 23.47 -17.12 39.41
CA ARG A 99 24.93 -17.04 39.46
C ARG A 99 25.43 -16.84 38.04
N VAL A 100 25.76 -15.60 37.69
CA VAL A 100 26.45 -15.25 36.45
C VAL A 100 27.67 -16.16 36.23
N PRO A 101 27.75 -16.93 35.12
CA PRO A 101 28.98 -17.63 34.78
C PRO A 101 29.89 -16.65 34.03
N PHE A 102 30.98 -16.31 34.70
CA PHE A 102 32.18 -15.71 34.14
C PHE A 102 32.67 -16.55 32.95
N ALA A 103 32.74 -15.93 31.78
CA ALA A 103 33.26 -16.53 30.55
C ALA A 103 34.74 -16.92 30.73
N GLY A 104 35.00 -18.21 30.77
CA GLY A 104 36.33 -18.81 30.63
C GLY A 104 36.24 -20.02 29.70
N PRO A 105 37.15 -20.21 28.73
CA PRO A 105 36.90 -21.07 27.58
C PRO A 105 37.71 -22.37 27.69
N GLU A 106 37.23 -23.42 28.34
CA GLU A 106 37.98 -24.69 28.32
C GLU A 106 37.04 -25.91 28.27
N THR A 107 37.28 -26.67 27.21
CA THR A 107 36.67 -27.91 26.75
C THR A 107 36.54 -29.03 27.80
N ALA A 108 35.35 -29.65 27.89
CA ALA A 108 35.20 -31.07 28.28
C ALA A 108 33.81 -31.65 27.92
N GLY A 109 33.75 -32.37 26.79
CA GLY A 109 32.99 -33.62 26.58
C GLY A 109 31.47 -33.65 26.74
N PHE A 110 30.75 -33.60 25.61
CA PHE A 110 29.60 -34.47 25.33
C PHE A 110 29.68 -34.97 23.87
N PRO A 111 29.49 -36.27 23.59
CA PRO A 111 29.54 -36.82 22.24
C PRO A 111 28.20 -36.63 21.50
N GLN A 112 28.30 -36.28 20.22
CA GLN A 112 27.32 -36.56 19.16
C GLN A 112 25.97 -35.84 19.23
N ASP A 113 25.94 -34.56 18.79
CA ASP A 113 24.81 -33.97 18.02
C ASP A 113 25.17 -32.63 17.33
N LEU A 114 26.45 -32.25 17.25
CA LEU A 114 26.87 -31.01 16.59
C LEU A 114 26.79 -31.07 15.05
N ASP A 115 26.89 -32.26 14.45
CA ASP A 115 26.75 -32.43 13.01
C ASP A 115 25.30 -32.31 12.54
N GLN A 116 24.34 -32.73 13.36
CA GLN A 116 22.91 -32.61 13.03
C GLN A 116 22.42 -31.16 13.18
N ASP A 117 22.87 -30.42 14.18
CA ASP A 117 22.55 -29.00 14.32
C ASP A 117 23.26 -28.11 13.29
N ALA A 118 24.51 -28.43 12.93
CA ALA A 118 25.21 -27.74 11.84
C ALA A 118 24.54 -28.04 10.49
N ALA A 119 24.23 -29.31 10.18
CA ALA A 119 23.51 -29.68 8.97
C ALA A 119 22.09 -29.08 8.94
N ARG A 120 21.35 -29.06 10.05
CA ARG A 120 20.02 -28.44 10.15
C ARG A 120 20.07 -26.92 9.98
N ARG A 121 21.11 -26.26 10.50
CA ARG A 121 21.37 -24.83 10.26
C ARG A 121 21.77 -24.56 8.82
N GLU A 122 22.63 -25.39 8.23
CA GLU A 122 23.03 -25.27 6.82
C GLU A 122 21.86 -25.50 5.88
N LEU A 123 21.04 -26.53 6.10
CA LEU A 123 19.78 -26.77 5.39
C LEU A 123 18.83 -25.57 5.51
N SER A 124 18.72 -24.96 6.70
CA SER A 124 17.91 -23.75 6.90
C SER A 124 18.49 -22.52 6.18
N SER A 125 19.82 -22.36 6.16
CA SER A 125 20.49 -21.25 5.47
C SER A 125 20.38 -21.37 3.95
N GLN A 126 20.47 -22.59 3.42
CA GLN A 126 20.28 -22.90 2.00
C GLN A 126 18.82 -22.66 1.60
N GLN A 127 17.85 -23.07 2.42
CA GLN A 127 16.44 -22.83 2.17
C GLN A 127 16.11 -21.33 2.19
N VAL A 128 16.65 -20.58 3.14
CA VAL A 128 16.53 -19.10 3.19
C VAL A 128 17.17 -18.46 1.96
N ALA A 129 18.33 -18.93 1.50
CA ALA A 129 18.96 -18.41 0.29
C ALA A 129 18.09 -18.64 -0.96
N LEU A 130 17.50 -19.83 -1.11
CA LEU A 130 16.57 -20.14 -2.18
C LEU A 130 15.30 -19.27 -2.13
N GLU A 131 14.76 -19.04 -0.94
CA GLU A 131 13.62 -18.14 -0.76
C GLU A 131 13.96 -16.68 -1.08
N ILE A 132 15.16 -16.21 -0.71
CA ILE A 132 15.66 -14.88 -1.06
C ILE A 132 15.78 -14.72 -2.58
N GLU A 133 16.29 -15.72 -3.28
CA GLU A 133 16.39 -15.72 -4.74
C GLU A 133 15.00 -15.72 -5.39
N ALA A 134 14.08 -16.57 -4.92
CA ALA A 134 12.70 -16.59 -5.39
C ALA A 134 11.96 -15.27 -5.11
N LEU A 135 12.22 -14.62 -3.98
CA LEU A 135 11.69 -13.29 -3.66
C LEU A 135 12.28 -12.20 -4.55
N ARG A 136 13.58 -12.25 -4.83
CA ARG A 136 14.25 -11.34 -5.77
C ARG A 136 13.69 -11.48 -7.18
N GLU A 137 13.45 -12.70 -7.64
CA GLU A 137 12.82 -12.96 -8.93
C GLU A 137 11.38 -12.44 -8.97
N LYS A 138 10.57 -12.70 -7.92
CA LYS A 138 9.22 -12.13 -7.78
C LYS A 138 9.23 -10.60 -7.73
N LEU A 139 10.23 -9.98 -7.08
CA LEU A 139 10.41 -8.53 -7.04
C LEU A 139 10.85 -7.96 -8.39
N ALA A 140 11.66 -8.69 -9.16
CA ALA A 140 12.06 -8.31 -10.51
C ALA A 140 10.93 -8.49 -11.53
N ALA A 141 10.09 -9.52 -11.35
CA ALA A 141 8.90 -9.77 -12.15
C ALA A 141 7.77 -8.78 -11.88
N ARG A 142 7.75 -8.15 -10.70
CA ARG A 142 6.84 -7.02 -10.44
C ARG A 142 7.19 -5.86 -11.36
N ARG A 143 6.14 -5.28 -11.95
CA ARG A 143 6.25 -4.06 -12.76
C ARG A 143 6.86 -2.95 -11.90
N LYS A 144 8.15 -2.67 -12.12
CA LYS A 144 8.79 -1.47 -11.57
C LYS A 144 7.99 -0.25 -12.04
N VAL A 145 7.66 0.63 -11.11
CA VAL A 145 7.11 1.96 -11.45
C VAL A 145 8.11 2.55 -12.42
N LYS A 146 7.67 2.75 -13.68
CA LYS A 146 8.57 3.27 -14.71
C LYS A 146 9.00 4.65 -14.24
N GLU A 147 10.32 4.85 -14.12
CA GLU A 147 10.87 6.14 -13.77
C GLU A 147 10.26 7.20 -14.69
N VAL A 148 9.80 8.29 -14.05
CA VAL A 148 9.23 9.43 -14.75
C VAL A 148 10.31 10.00 -15.67
N ASP A 149 9.91 10.46 -16.85
CA ASP A 149 10.84 11.03 -17.83
C ASP A 149 11.65 12.18 -17.20
N ALA A 150 12.97 12.19 -17.46
CA ALA A 150 13.90 13.15 -16.87
C ALA A 150 13.52 14.61 -17.15
N GLY A 151 12.82 14.90 -18.26
CA GLY A 151 12.32 16.23 -18.57
C GLY A 151 11.24 16.70 -17.60
N VAL A 152 10.36 15.81 -17.17
CA VAL A 152 9.30 16.12 -16.19
C VAL A 152 9.86 16.26 -14.79
N GLU A 153 10.82 15.42 -14.39
CA GLU A 153 11.47 15.57 -13.08
C GLU A 153 12.24 16.89 -12.97
N LYS A 154 12.97 17.28 -14.03
CA LYS A 154 13.64 18.58 -14.06
C LYS A 154 12.65 19.75 -13.98
N ALA A 155 11.58 19.73 -14.79
CA ALA A 155 10.57 20.78 -14.75
C ALA A 155 9.85 20.85 -13.40
N ARG A 156 9.67 19.70 -12.73
CA ARG A 156 9.14 19.63 -11.36
C ARG A 156 10.10 20.28 -10.37
N GLU A 157 11.39 19.99 -10.45
CA GLU A 157 12.41 20.60 -9.59
C GLU A 157 12.47 22.13 -9.79
N ASP A 158 12.40 22.61 -11.03
CA ASP A 158 12.41 24.05 -11.33
C ASP A 158 11.19 24.78 -10.70
N VAL A 159 10.00 24.17 -10.78
CA VAL A 159 8.80 24.69 -10.11
C VAL A 159 8.98 24.70 -8.59
N VAL A 160 9.47 23.61 -8.02
CA VAL A 160 9.69 23.49 -6.57
C VAL A 160 10.74 24.51 -6.10
N ASN A 161 11.81 24.72 -6.85
CA ASN A 161 12.85 25.68 -6.55
C ASN A 161 12.31 27.12 -6.60
N CYS A 162 11.50 27.46 -7.62
CA CYS A 162 10.89 28.78 -7.71
C CYS A 162 9.90 29.02 -6.54
N LEU A 163 9.04 28.05 -6.23
CA LEU A 163 8.05 28.18 -5.17
C LEU A 163 8.67 28.25 -3.77
N ARG A 164 9.76 27.52 -3.53
CA ARG A 164 10.56 27.64 -2.30
C ARG A 164 11.27 28.98 -2.19
N GLY A 165 11.74 29.55 -3.30
CA GLY A 165 12.33 30.88 -3.31
C GLY A 165 11.31 32.02 -3.12
N LYS A 166 10.05 31.78 -3.49
CA LYS A 166 8.97 32.79 -3.51
C LYS A 166 7.72 32.32 -2.76
N GLU A 167 7.88 31.85 -1.52
CA GLU A 167 6.79 31.27 -0.72
C GLU A 167 5.58 32.21 -0.53
N LYS A 168 5.82 33.53 -0.41
CA LYS A 168 4.78 34.55 -0.26
C LYS A 168 4.23 35.08 -1.59
N ARG A 169 4.83 34.69 -2.72
CA ARG A 169 4.41 35.12 -4.07
C ARG A 169 4.43 33.96 -5.07
N PRO A 170 3.56 32.95 -4.93
CA PRO A 170 3.51 31.80 -5.83
C PRO A 170 3.20 32.14 -7.29
N LEU A 171 2.53 33.27 -7.54
CA LEU A 171 2.14 33.72 -8.88
C LEU A 171 3.33 34.13 -9.76
N ASP A 172 4.48 34.46 -9.15
CA ASP A 172 5.71 34.83 -9.87
C ASP A 172 6.44 33.63 -10.48
N CYS A 173 5.93 32.40 -10.30
CA CYS A 173 6.49 31.14 -10.80
C CYS A 173 5.65 30.50 -11.92
N TRP A 174 4.82 31.30 -12.60
CA TRP A 174 3.88 30.79 -13.60
C TRP A 174 4.58 30.24 -14.85
N ALA A 175 5.73 30.78 -15.23
CA ALA A 175 6.48 30.33 -16.41
C ALA A 175 7.04 28.91 -16.23
N GLU A 176 7.52 28.60 -15.03
CA GLU A 176 8.01 27.28 -14.62
C GLU A 176 6.85 26.28 -14.61
N VAL A 177 5.69 26.70 -14.09
CA VAL A 177 4.47 25.87 -14.07
C VAL A 177 3.96 25.60 -15.49
N ASP A 178 4.00 26.58 -16.39
CA ASP A 178 3.62 26.40 -17.80
C ASP A 178 4.56 25.41 -18.51
N THR A 179 5.86 25.47 -18.21
CA THR A 179 6.86 24.54 -18.73
C THR A 179 6.60 23.11 -18.23
N PHE A 180 6.33 22.94 -16.93
CA PHE A 180 5.94 21.66 -16.35
C PHE A 180 4.67 21.09 -17.00
N LYS A 181 3.64 21.92 -17.22
CA LYS A 181 2.40 21.51 -17.89
C LYS A 181 2.64 21.01 -19.31
N LYS A 182 3.54 21.66 -20.07
CA LYS A 182 3.90 21.21 -21.43
C LYS A 182 4.56 19.83 -21.43
N GLU A 183 5.50 19.59 -20.51
CA GLU A 183 6.17 18.29 -20.39
C GLU A 183 5.22 17.18 -19.93
N VAL A 184 4.32 17.46 -18.99
CA VAL A 184 3.27 16.52 -18.59
C VAL A 184 2.32 16.22 -19.76
N ALA A 185 1.87 17.25 -20.49
CA ALA A 185 1.00 17.06 -21.65
C ALA A 185 1.68 16.24 -22.76
N ARG A 186 3.00 16.33 -22.91
CA ARG A 186 3.77 15.47 -23.82
C ARG A 186 3.70 14.00 -23.37
N LEU A 187 3.98 13.71 -22.10
CA LEU A 187 3.91 12.35 -21.56
C LEU A 187 2.50 11.76 -21.59
N GLU A 188 1.48 12.58 -21.29
CA GLU A 188 0.09 12.16 -21.36
C GLU A 188 -0.31 11.78 -22.79
N LYS A 189 0.11 12.55 -23.81
CA LYS A 189 -0.13 12.20 -25.22
C LYS A 189 0.51 10.87 -25.59
N ASP A 190 1.76 10.64 -25.18
CA ASP A 190 2.48 9.39 -25.45
C ASP A 190 1.80 8.20 -24.74
N TRP A 191 1.33 8.42 -23.51
CA TRP A 191 0.58 7.41 -22.74
C TRP A 191 -0.77 7.10 -23.38
N VAL A 192 -1.57 8.12 -23.72
CA VAL A 192 -2.86 7.97 -24.39
C VAL A 192 -2.70 7.21 -25.70
N LYS A 193 -1.70 7.57 -26.51
CA LYS A 193 -1.39 6.86 -27.76
C LYS A 193 -1.08 5.38 -27.54
N LYS A 194 -0.40 5.03 -26.44
CA LYS A 194 -0.07 3.64 -26.09
C LYS A 194 -1.25 2.85 -25.53
N VAL A 195 -2.19 3.51 -24.86
CA VAL A 195 -3.32 2.85 -24.18
C VAL A 195 -4.53 2.72 -25.09
N ILE A 196 -4.76 3.69 -25.98
CA ILE A 196 -5.92 3.73 -26.89
C ILE A 196 -5.55 3.30 -28.32
N GLY A 197 -4.28 3.43 -28.72
CA GLY A 197 -3.77 3.02 -30.05
C GLY A 197 -3.04 1.69 -30.00
#